data_AF-A0A5A7V840-F1
#
_entry.id   AF-A0A5A7V840-F1
#
_cell.length_a   1.000
_cell.length_b   1.000
_cell.length_c   1.000
_cell.angle_alpha   90.00
_cell.angle_beta   90.00
_cell.angle_gamma   90.00
#
_symmetry.space_group_name_H-M   'P 1'
#
loop_
_entity.id
_entity.type
_entity.pdbx_description
1 polymer ?
#
loop_
_entity_poly.entity_id
_entity_poly.type
_entity_poly.pdbx_seq_one_letter_code
_entity_poly.pdbx_strand_id
1 'polypeptide(L)'
;MTDDKSIEAQSHEIQKIAHEIISEGMPLDNQFQVAVIIDKLPLLWKDFKNTLRHKTKKILLESLITRLKIKEEARKHDKKEEVNAILRKKHTTVLKPSMKPKENKMKCGSNK
;
A
#
# COMPACT_ATOMS: atom_id res chain seq x y z
N MET A 1 10.69 8.31 10.08
CA MET A 1 10.46 8.34 8.62
C MET A 1 9.15 9.07 8.38
N THR A 2 8.89 9.52 7.16
CA THR A 2 7.78 10.42 6.86
C THR A 2 7.17 10.03 5.53
N ASP A 3 5.87 10.26 5.34
CA ASP A 3 5.14 9.80 4.16
C ASP A 3 5.43 10.60 2.88
N ASP A 4 6.05 11.79 3.02
CA ASP A 4 6.45 12.69 1.93
C ASP A 4 7.74 12.25 1.21
N LYS A 5 8.50 11.33 1.81
CA LYS A 5 9.79 10.86 1.28
C LYS A 5 9.73 9.37 0.97
N SER A 6 10.60 8.92 0.09
CA SER A 6 10.75 7.48 -0.17
C SER A 6 11.21 6.77 1.09
N ILE A 7 10.47 5.72 1.45
CA ILE A 7 10.78 4.87 2.60
C ILE A 7 12.03 4.06 2.35
N GLU A 8 12.29 3.65 1.12
CA GLU A 8 13.57 3.05 0.74
C GLU A 8 14.73 4.00 1.07
N ALA A 9 14.69 5.24 0.58
CA ALA A 9 15.75 6.23 0.83
C ALA A 9 15.93 6.49 2.32
N GLN A 10 14.84 6.71 3.06
CA GLN A 10 14.91 6.93 4.50
C GLN A 10 15.43 5.70 5.26
N SER A 11 15.16 4.47 4.80
CA SER A 11 15.69 3.25 5.43
C SER A 11 17.19 3.08 5.19
N HIS A 12 17.68 3.48 4.01
CA HIS A 12 19.09 3.51 3.68
C HIS A 12 19.87 4.48 4.60
N GLU A 13 19.33 5.67 4.89
CA GLU A 13 19.96 6.61 5.81
C GLU A 13 20.09 6.01 7.23
N ILE A 14 19.07 5.27 7.70
CA ILE A 14 19.15 4.57 8.99
C ILE A 14 20.23 3.48 8.98
N GLN A 15 20.36 2.72 7.88
CA GLN A 15 21.42 1.72 7.73
C GLN A 15 22.81 2.36 7.69
N LYS A 16 22.96 3.54 7.08
CA LYS A 16 24.22 4.28 7.06
C LYS A 16 24.66 4.67 8.47
N ILE A 17 23.75 5.20 9.28
CA ILE A 17 24.02 5.52 10.70
C ILE A 17 24.39 4.25 11.47
N ALA A 18 23.68 3.14 11.25
CA ALA A 18 24.00 1.87 11.89
C ALA A 18 25.42 1.38 11.53
N HIS A 19 25.83 1.53 10.26
CA HIS A 19 27.20 1.22 9.82
C HIS A 19 28.25 2.13 10.45
N GLU A 20 27.97 3.43 10.57
CA GLU A 20 28.88 4.39 11.24
C GLU A 20 29.11 3.96 12.70
N ILE A 21 28.04 3.65 13.45
CA ILE A 21 28.12 3.14 14.83
C ILE A 21 28.96 1.84 14.92
N ILE A 22 28.72 0.89 14.00
CA ILE A 22 29.50 -0.36 13.93
C ILE A 22 30.98 -0.07 13.66
N SER A 23 31.27 0.89 12.77
CA SER A 23 32.64 1.28 12.41
C SER A 23 33.40 1.95 13.56
N GLU A 24 32.68 2.60 14.48
CA GLU A 24 33.24 3.15 15.73
C GLU A 24 33.51 2.07 16.80
N GLY A 25 33.27 0.79 16.49
CA GLY A 25 33.52 -0.33 17.39
C GLY A 25 32.35 -0.65 18.32
N MET A 26 31.17 -0.05 18.10
CA MET A 26 29.95 -0.36 18.84
C MET A 26 29.12 -1.40 18.07
N PRO A 27 29.12 -2.68 18.48
CA PRO A 27 28.36 -3.71 17.78
C PRO A 27 26.85 -3.45 17.88
N LEU A 28 26.18 -3.48 16.73
CA LEU A 28 24.73 -3.36 16.62
C LEU A 28 24.12 -4.68 16.17
N ASP A 29 23.21 -5.21 16.97
CA ASP A 29 22.50 -6.44 16.63
C ASP A 29 21.56 -6.24 15.42
N ASN A 30 21.53 -7.22 14.52
CA ASN A 30 20.68 -7.16 13.32
C ASN A 30 19.18 -7.08 13.65
N GLN A 31 18.72 -7.72 14.73
CA GLN A 31 17.33 -7.65 15.16
C GLN A 31 16.98 -6.26 15.68
N PHE A 32 17.92 -5.59 16.35
CA PHE A 32 17.76 -4.20 16.77
C PHE A 32 17.59 -3.27 15.57
N GLN A 33 18.44 -3.37 14.55
CA GLN A 33 18.31 -2.56 13.32
C GLN A 33 16.95 -2.76 12.64
N VAL A 34 16.50 -4.02 12.53
CA VAL A 34 15.18 -4.37 12.00
C VAL A 34 14.06 -3.74 12.83
N ALA A 35 14.13 -3.84 14.17
CA ALA A 35 13.14 -3.27 15.06
C ALA A 35 13.06 -1.74 14.93
N VAL A 36 14.21 -1.06 14.85
CA VAL A 36 14.28 0.40 14.66
C VAL A 36 13.62 0.81 13.34
N ILE A 37 13.94 0.16 12.22
CA ILE A 37 13.33 0.49 10.92
C ILE A 37 11.82 0.29 10.98
N ILE A 38 11.34 -0.86 11.49
CA ILE A 38 9.91 -1.14 11.66
C ILE A 38 9.24 -0.08 12.52
N ASP A 39 9.91 0.34 13.60
CA ASP A 39 9.34 1.32 14.51
C ASP A 39 9.25 2.72 13.90
N LYS A 40 10.26 3.11 13.13
CA LYS A 40 10.35 4.42 12.47
C LYS A 40 9.49 4.56 11.21
N LEU A 41 8.85 3.49 10.73
CA LEU A 41 7.88 3.57 9.64
C LEU A 41 6.75 4.55 9.95
N PRO A 42 6.29 5.32 8.96
CA PRO A 42 5.26 6.34 9.19
C PRO A 42 3.87 5.72 9.39
N LEU A 43 2.91 6.55 9.83
CA LEU A 43 1.60 6.08 10.26
C LEU A 43 0.81 5.40 9.14
N LEU A 44 0.97 5.84 7.88
CA LEU A 44 0.31 5.21 6.73
C LEU A 44 0.84 3.78 6.42
N TRP A 45 1.85 3.31 7.15
CA TRP A 45 2.37 1.95 7.07
C TRP A 45 1.93 1.08 8.27
N LYS A 46 1.01 1.53 9.13
CA LYS A 46 0.59 0.83 10.36
C LYS A 46 0.24 -0.65 10.14
N ASP A 47 -0.55 -0.98 9.13
CA ASP A 47 -0.97 -2.37 8.88
C ASP A 47 0.21 -3.23 8.42
N PHE A 48 1.11 -2.65 7.63
CA PHE A 48 2.34 -3.31 7.22
C PHE A 48 3.29 -3.51 8.42
N LYS A 49 3.42 -2.49 9.29
CA LYS A 49 4.18 -2.56 10.55
C LYS A 49 3.65 -3.69 11.45
N ASN A 50 2.34 -3.82 11.59
CA ASN A 50 1.70 -4.92 12.32
C ASN A 50 2.02 -6.28 11.68
N THR A 51 1.91 -6.38 10.35
CA THR A 51 2.27 -7.60 9.61
C THR A 51 3.72 -8.02 9.84
N LEU A 52 4.65 -7.06 9.91
CA LEU A 52 6.05 -7.35 10.20
C LEU A 52 6.27 -7.79 11.65
N ARG A 53 5.54 -7.22 12.61
CA ARG A 53 5.61 -7.56 14.05
C ARG A 53 5.04 -8.94 14.37
N HIS A 54 3.96 -9.34 13.68
CA HIS A 54 3.30 -10.62 13.93
C HIS A 54 3.92 -11.81 13.19
N LYS A 55 4.91 -11.59 12.32
CA LYS A 55 5.64 -12.69 11.68
C LYS A 55 6.54 -13.38 12.71
N THR A 56 6.22 -14.62 13.05
CA THR A 56 6.93 -15.49 14.01
C THR A 56 8.38 -15.80 13.60
N LYS A 57 8.77 -15.56 12.34
CA LYS A 57 10.15 -15.78 11.86
C LYS A 57 10.98 -14.51 12.05
N LYS A 58 12.18 -14.66 12.61
CA LYS A 58 13.21 -13.59 12.60
C LYS A 58 13.35 -13.05 11.18
N ILE A 59 13.14 -11.74 11.03
CA ILE A 59 13.25 -11.04 9.75
C ILE A 59 14.70 -10.56 9.64
N LEU A 60 15.40 -10.98 8.59
CA LEU A 60 16.72 -10.44 8.26
C LEU A 60 16.59 -9.01 7.71
N LEU A 61 17.58 -8.16 7.97
CA LEU A 61 17.60 -6.77 7.50
C LEU A 61 17.37 -6.67 5.99
N GLU A 62 18.13 -7.40 5.19
CA GLU A 62 17.98 -7.46 3.72
C GLU A 62 16.56 -7.86 3.27
N SER A 63 15.94 -8.80 4.00
CA SER A 63 14.57 -9.22 3.73
C SER A 63 13.57 -8.12 4.06
N LEU A 64 13.80 -7.36 5.14
CA LEU A 64 12.99 -6.20 5.47
C LEU A 64 13.08 -5.13 4.37
N ILE A 65 14.29 -4.78 3.94
CA ILE A 65 14.51 -3.77 2.89
C ILE A 65 13.80 -4.16 1.60
N THR A 66 13.99 -5.40 1.12
CA THR A 66 13.31 -5.88 -0.09
C THR A 66 11.78 -5.78 0.02
N ARG A 67 11.21 -6.13 1.19
CA ARG A 67 9.77 -6.02 1.44
C ARG A 67 9.29 -4.57 1.48
N LEU A 68 10.08 -3.64 2.00
CA LEU A 68 9.78 -2.21 1.98
C LEU A 68 9.67 -1.69 0.55
N LYS A 69 10.65 -2.01 -0.32
CA LYS A 69 10.63 -1.62 -1.74
C LYS A 69 9.38 -2.12 -2.46
N ILE A 70 9.05 -3.40 -2.31
CA ILE A 70 7.85 -4.01 -2.93
C ILE A 70 6.56 -3.32 -2.45
N LYS A 71 6.43 -3.09 -1.14
CA LYS A 71 5.22 -2.46 -0.58
C LYS A 71 5.11 -0.98 -0.92
N GLU A 72 6.22 -0.27 -1.03
CA GLU A 72 6.26 1.11 -1.53
C GLU A 72 5.76 1.17 -2.98
N GLU A 73 6.30 0.31 -3.86
CA GLU A 73 5.92 0.30 -5.26
C GLU A 73 4.46 -0.11 -5.47
N ALA A 74 3.97 -1.13 -4.75
CA ALA A 74 2.56 -1.53 -4.79
C ALA A 74 1.60 -0.35 -4.51
N ARG A 75 1.92 0.49 -3.52
CA ARG A 75 1.09 1.68 -3.22
C ARG A 75 1.15 2.77 -4.29
N LYS A 76 2.25 2.87 -5.04
CA LYS A 76 2.31 3.80 -6.19
C LYS A 76 1.38 3.31 -7.30
N HIS A 77 1.34 2.00 -7.54
CA HIS A 77 0.43 1.38 -8.50
C HIS A 77 -1.04 1.55 -8.08
N ASP A 78 -1.39 1.28 -6.82
CA ASP A 78 -2.76 1.43 -6.31
C ASP A 78 -3.28 2.87 -6.51
N LYS A 79 -2.46 3.88 -6.20
CA LYS A 79 -2.81 5.30 -6.41
C LYS A 79 -3.06 5.62 -7.89
N LYS A 80 -2.22 5.09 -8.78
CA LYS A 80 -2.36 5.30 -10.23
C LYS A 80 -3.64 4.64 -10.77
N GLU A 81 -3.96 3.45 -10.28
CA GLU A 81 -5.20 2.76 -10.63
C GLU A 81 -6.44 3.50 -10.12
N GLU A 82 -6.41 4.01 -8.89
CA GLU A 82 -7.50 4.80 -8.31
C GLU A 82 -7.77 6.07 -9.14
N VAL A 83 -6.74 6.82 -9.52
CA VAL A 83 -6.87 8.00 -10.39
C VAL A 83 -7.46 7.63 -11.75
N ASN A 84 -7.01 6.53 -12.35
CA ASN A 84 -7.54 6.03 -13.62
C ASN A 84 -9.01 5.58 -13.51
N ALA A 85 -9.40 4.94 -12.41
CA ALA A 85 -10.77 4.52 -12.15
C ALA A 85 -11.70 5.74 -11.97
N ILE A 86 -11.25 6.78 -11.27
CA ILE A 86 -12.00 8.05 -11.14
C ILE A 86 -12.15 8.72 -12.51
N LEU A 87 -11.09 8.79 -13.32
CA LEU A 87 -11.14 9.37 -14.66
C LEU A 87 -12.12 8.61 -15.57
N ARG A 88 -12.08 7.27 -15.56
CA ARG A 88 -13.02 6.43 -16.33
C ARG A 88 -14.46 6.66 -15.88
N LYS A 89 -14.73 6.74 -14.58
CA LYS A 89 -16.08 7.05 -14.05
C LYS A 89 -16.59 8.43 -14.47
N LYS A 90 -15.70 9.44 -14.56
CA LYS A 90 -16.05 10.79 -15.02
C LYS A 90 -16.32 10.89 -16.52
N HIS A 91 -15.71 10.04 -17.34
CA HIS A 91 -15.93 10.04 -18.80
C HIS A 91 -17.20 9.28 -19.23
N THR A 92 -17.87 8.54 -18.33
CA THR A 92 -19.10 7.79 -18.64
C THR A 92 -20.40 8.60 -18.41
N THR A 93 -20.35 9.84 -17.92
CA THR A 93 -21.57 10.61 -17.57
C THR A 93 -22.24 11.35 -18.74
N VAL A 94 -21.75 11.21 -19.99
CA VAL A 94 -22.40 11.83 -21.16
C VAL A 94 -22.60 10.82 -22.28
N LEU A 95 -23.44 9.81 -22.07
CA LEU A 95 -24.26 9.21 -23.13
C LEU A 95 -25.54 8.65 -22.48
N LYS A 96 -26.63 9.42 -22.52
CA LYS A 96 -27.99 8.89 -22.36
C LYS A 96 -28.27 7.93 -23.52
N PRO A 97 -28.61 6.65 -23.30
CA PRO A 97 -29.37 5.90 -24.29
C PRO A 97 -30.85 6.23 -24.02
N SER A 98 -31.48 6.98 -24.92
CA SER A 98 -32.94 7.13 -24.93
C SER A 98 -33.58 5.78 -25.27
N MET A 99 -34.04 5.05 -24.26
CA MET A 99 -34.89 3.87 -24.46
C MET A 99 -36.35 4.33 -24.37
N LYS A 100 -37.05 4.38 -25.50
CA LYS A 100 -38.50 4.62 -25.55
C LYS A 100 -39.23 3.45 -24.86
N PRO A 101 -40.32 3.68 -24.09
CA PRO A 101 -41.11 2.59 -23.56
C PRO A 101 -41.96 2.00 -24.70
N LYS A 102 -41.80 0.71 -25.00
CA LYS A 102 -42.72 -0.04 -25.85
C LYS A 102 -43.79 -0.65 -24.93
N GLU A 103 -45.00 -0.11 -25.03
CA GLU A 103 -46.18 -0.52 -24.29
C GLU A 103 -46.59 -1.95 -24.71
N ASN A 104 -46.42 -2.93 -23.81
CA ASN A 104 -46.98 -4.27 -23.99
C ASN A 104 -48.21 -4.42 -23.09
N LYS A 105 -49.39 -4.49 -23.72
CA LYS A 105 -50.67 -4.75 -23.04
C LYS A 105 -50.76 -6.23 -22.67
N MET A 106 -50.57 -6.54 -21.39
CA MET A 106 -50.88 -7.86 -20.85
C MET A 106 -52.29 -7.83 -20.27
N LYS A 107 -53.27 -8.42 -20.98
CA LYS A 107 -54.61 -8.68 -20.46
C LYS A 107 -54.53 -9.82 -19.44
N CYS A 108 -54.76 -9.52 -18.17
CA CYS A 108 -55.08 -10.51 -17.16
C CYS A 108 -56.62 -10.59 -17.05
N GLY A 109 -57.19 -11.71 -17.48
CA GLY A 109 -58.59 -12.05 -17.27
C GLY A 109 -58.66 -13.27 -16.37
N SER A 110 -59.11 -13.06 -15.14
CA SER A 110 -59.26 -14.07 -14.09
C SER A 110 -60.28 -15.17 -14.43
N ASN A 111 -59.98 -16.36 -13.93
CA ASN A 111 -60.79 -17.57 -13.91
C ASN A 111 -62.24 -17.36 -13.43
N LYS A 112 -63.14 -18.22 -13.92
CA LYS A 112 -64.35 -18.65 -13.21
C LYS A 112 -64.39 -20.17 -13.19
#